data_AF-A0A183EAJ6-F1
#
_entry.id   AF-A0A183EAJ6-F1
#
_cell.length_a   1.000
_cell.length_b   1.000
_cell.length_c   1.000
_cell.angle_alpha   90.00
_cell.angle_beta   90.00
_cell.angle_gamma   90.00
#
_symmetry.space_group_name_H-M   'P 1'
#
loop_
_entity.id
_entity.type
_entity.pdbx_description
1 polymer ?
#
loop_
_entity_poly.entity_id
_entity_poly.type
_entity_poly.pdbx_seq_one_letter_code
_entity_poly.pdbx_strand_id
1 'polypeptide(L)'
;MGEGDRKGLVASLRAYPPGVFFMLGNEFCERFSFYGMRAILMLYLITEHHFKESQASLFYHAFVSLAYFSPLIGSIAADNYFGRFRVIFWVSILYVMGHVLLSVGAVPQLDHTVRSMLDFSGLAVIALATGGIKPCVSAFAADQFEEHEVNERNQFFSFFYFAINAGSLVAILLTPMLRGRVKCFGSEYCFPLAFGVPGVLMLLAFILFVSGWRYYKIAPAAKGNVVFSVFCCIIYAAKKKISALFKGQDKVEHWLDYAASKYSNYFLSGVKSLVAVSVLFGPVILFWALFDQQGSTWVLQARRMDGRVGPFTILPDQINTLNPLIILIMVPIFEAFIYPTARKFCNITPLRKMATGGILAAVAFIMAGLVQVNLANFYKTERN
;
A
#
# COMPACT_ATOMS: atom_id res chain seq x y z
N MET A 1 25.56 12.64 27.56
CA MET A 1 26.43 11.47 27.77
C MET A 1 25.91 10.34 26.89
N GLY A 2 26.54 9.93 25.81
CA GLY A 2 27.75 10.42 25.14
C GLY A 2 27.54 10.44 23.62
N GLU A 3 28.42 11.14 22.92
CA GLU A 3 28.62 11.00 21.47
C GLU A 3 29.05 9.56 21.19
N GLY A 4 28.08 8.67 21.06
CA GLY A 4 28.31 7.33 20.53
C GLY A 4 28.74 7.47 19.09
N ASP A 5 29.99 7.13 18.83
CA ASP A 5 30.67 7.05 17.55
C ASP A 5 29.67 6.70 16.43
N ARG A 6 29.28 7.72 15.63
CA ARG A 6 28.37 7.52 14.50
C ARG A 6 29.14 6.69 13.48
N LYS A 7 29.00 5.37 13.54
CA LYS A 7 29.52 4.46 12.52
C LYS A 7 29.19 5.06 11.16
N GLY A 8 30.23 5.28 10.34
CA GLY A 8 30.03 5.71 8.96
C GLY A 8 29.08 4.73 8.24
N LEU A 9 28.35 5.20 7.23
CA LEU A 9 27.30 4.42 6.56
C LEU A 9 27.77 3.00 6.18
N VAL A 10 28.99 2.88 5.65
CA VAL A 10 29.60 1.60 5.24
C VAL A 10 29.84 0.67 6.43
N ALA A 11 30.27 1.20 7.57
CA ALA A 11 30.49 0.41 8.79
C ALA A 11 29.16 -0.08 9.38
N SER A 12 28.10 0.73 9.30
CA SER A 12 26.75 0.33 9.69
C SER A 12 26.19 -0.78 8.80
N LEU A 13 26.33 -0.65 7.47
CA LEU A 13 25.88 -1.67 6.51
C LEU A 13 26.59 -3.01 6.69
N ARG A 14 27.87 -3.01 7.09
CA ARG A 14 28.61 -4.26 7.39
C ARG A 14 28.10 -4.97 8.66
N ALA A 15 27.44 -4.25 9.56
CA ALA A 15 26.86 -4.81 10.77
C ALA A 15 25.48 -5.45 10.54
N TYR A 16 24.88 -5.27 9.36
CA TYR A 16 23.54 -5.78 9.09
C TYR A 16 23.51 -7.32 9.04
N PRO A 17 22.44 -7.95 9.56
CA PRO A 17 22.21 -9.38 9.34
C PRO A 17 22.13 -9.66 7.83
N PRO A 18 22.88 -10.63 7.28
CA PRO A 18 22.95 -10.83 5.83
C PRO A 18 21.61 -11.04 5.13
N GLY A 19 20.63 -11.63 5.84
CA GLY A 19 19.27 -11.85 5.33
C GLY A 19 18.57 -10.57 4.89
N VAL A 20 18.81 -9.44 5.54
CA VAL A 20 18.04 -8.20 5.28
C VAL A 20 18.29 -7.62 3.88
N PHE A 21 19.45 -7.91 3.27
CA PHE A 21 19.74 -7.48 1.89
C PHE A 21 18.86 -8.20 0.86
N PHE A 22 18.58 -9.49 1.08
CA PHE A 22 17.62 -10.22 0.24
C PHE A 22 16.21 -9.65 0.39
N MET A 23 15.83 -9.25 1.61
CA MET A 23 14.54 -8.63 1.88
C MET A 23 14.39 -7.26 1.20
N LEU A 24 15.47 -6.47 1.12
CA LEU A 24 15.46 -5.18 0.43
C LEU A 24 15.22 -5.34 -1.07
N GLY A 25 15.91 -6.30 -1.71
CA GLY A 25 15.68 -6.62 -3.12
C GLY A 25 14.29 -7.20 -3.39
N ASN A 26 13.82 -8.08 -2.50
CA ASN A 26 12.44 -8.59 -2.54
C ASN A 26 11.42 -7.45 -2.48
N GLU A 27 11.57 -6.51 -1.53
CA GLU A 27 10.66 -5.38 -1.38
C GLU A 27 10.65 -4.52 -2.64
N PHE A 28 11.82 -4.16 -3.19
CA PHE A 28 11.88 -3.40 -4.45
C PHE A 28 11.10 -4.09 -5.59
N CYS A 29 11.32 -5.39 -5.78
CA CYS A 29 10.73 -6.14 -6.88
C CYS A 29 9.22 -6.34 -6.71
N GLU A 30 8.76 -6.63 -5.49
CA GLU A 30 7.33 -6.78 -5.21
C GLU A 30 6.59 -5.43 -5.30
N ARG A 31 7.21 -4.34 -4.83
CA ARG A 31 6.66 -2.98 -5.00
C ARG A 31 6.59 -2.59 -6.47
N PHE A 32 7.63 -2.90 -7.26
CA PHE A 32 7.56 -2.72 -8.71
C PHE A 32 6.37 -3.48 -9.29
N SER A 33 6.19 -4.75 -8.91
CA SER A 33 5.12 -5.57 -9.42
C SER A 33 3.73 -4.99 -9.13
N PHE A 34 3.47 -4.64 -7.86
CA PHE A 34 2.18 -4.09 -7.43
C PHE A 34 1.85 -2.76 -8.12
N TYR A 35 2.78 -1.80 -8.08
CA TYR A 35 2.53 -0.47 -8.65
C TYR A 35 2.50 -0.46 -10.18
N GLY A 36 3.32 -1.29 -10.84
CA GLY A 36 3.34 -1.40 -12.30
C GLY A 36 2.01 -1.95 -12.85
N MET A 37 1.53 -3.06 -12.28
CA MET A 37 0.22 -3.64 -12.63
C MET A 37 -0.91 -2.64 -12.33
N ARG A 38 -0.90 -2.04 -11.12
CA ARG A 38 -1.93 -1.08 -10.69
C ARG A 38 -1.99 0.16 -11.59
N ALA A 39 -0.86 0.64 -12.12
CA ALA A 39 -0.82 1.84 -12.96
C ALA A 39 -1.60 1.70 -14.26
N ILE A 40 -1.55 0.52 -14.90
CA ILE A 40 -2.18 0.29 -16.20
C ILE A 40 -3.58 -0.33 -16.10
N LEU A 41 -3.97 -0.84 -14.93
CA LEU A 41 -5.21 -1.58 -14.71
C LEU A 41 -6.47 -0.80 -15.12
N MET A 42 -6.52 0.50 -14.80
CA MET A 42 -7.66 1.34 -15.15
C MET A 42 -7.88 1.41 -16.66
N LEU A 43 -6.80 1.57 -17.44
CA LEU A 43 -6.88 1.60 -18.89
C LEU A 43 -7.20 0.23 -19.46
N TYR A 44 -6.63 -0.84 -18.92
CA TYR A 44 -6.91 -2.22 -19.34
C TYR A 44 -8.41 -2.56 -19.28
N LEU A 45 -9.06 -2.24 -18.16
CA LEU A 45 -10.51 -2.46 -17.98
C LEU A 45 -11.37 -1.69 -18.98
N ILE A 46 -10.91 -0.54 -19.46
CA ILE A 46 -11.62 0.26 -20.46
C ILE A 46 -11.34 -0.26 -21.87
N THR A 47 -10.09 -0.60 -22.19
CA THR A 47 -9.68 -0.91 -23.56
C THR A 47 -9.97 -2.35 -23.94
N GLU A 48 -9.71 -3.31 -23.05
CA GLU A 48 -9.78 -4.75 -23.36
C GLU A 48 -11.07 -5.42 -22.86
N HIS A 49 -11.68 -4.88 -21.81
CA HIS A 49 -13.00 -5.33 -21.29
C HIS A 49 -14.16 -4.43 -21.73
N HIS A 50 -13.85 -3.32 -22.43
CA HIS A 50 -14.84 -2.37 -22.94
C HIS A 50 -15.80 -1.81 -21.87
N PHE A 51 -15.37 -1.73 -20.61
CA PHE A 51 -16.19 -1.16 -19.55
C PHE A 51 -16.32 0.35 -19.66
N LYS A 52 -17.46 0.86 -19.17
CA LYS A 52 -17.64 2.30 -18.94
C LYS A 52 -16.65 2.76 -17.86
N GLU A 53 -16.22 4.03 -17.93
CA GLU A 53 -15.28 4.63 -16.97
C GLU A 53 -15.72 4.41 -15.49
N SER A 54 -17.03 4.47 -15.21
CA SER A 54 -17.59 4.22 -13.88
C SER A 54 -17.46 2.75 -13.44
N GLN A 55 -17.70 1.80 -14.33
CA GLN A 55 -17.57 0.37 -14.06
C GLN A 55 -16.09 -0.02 -13.84
N ALA A 56 -15.20 0.48 -14.71
CA ALA A 56 -13.77 0.25 -14.56
C ALA A 56 -13.24 0.85 -13.25
N SER A 57 -13.71 2.05 -12.85
CA SER A 57 -13.36 2.66 -11.56
C SER A 57 -13.87 1.82 -10.38
N LEU A 58 -15.07 1.25 -10.47
CA LEU A 58 -15.61 0.34 -9.45
C LEU A 58 -14.70 -0.88 -9.25
N PHE A 59 -14.33 -1.58 -10.33
CA PHE A 59 -13.45 -2.75 -10.24
C PHE A 59 -12.05 -2.38 -9.76
N TYR A 60 -11.51 -1.25 -10.21
CA TYR A 60 -10.22 -0.74 -9.74
C TYR A 60 -10.22 -0.52 -8.22
N HIS A 61 -11.21 0.20 -7.69
CA HIS A 61 -11.30 0.47 -6.26
C HIS A 61 -11.70 -0.76 -5.43
N ALA A 62 -12.47 -1.70 -6.00
CA ALA A 62 -12.75 -2.98 -5.37
C ALA A 62 -11.46 -3.81 -5.18
N PHE A 63 -10.60 -3.85 -6.21
CA PHE A 63 -9.28 -4.47 -6.14
C PHE A 63 -8.41 -3.82 -5.05
N VAL A 64 -8.30 -2.48 -5.05
CA VAL A 64 -7.51 -1.74 -4.05
C VAL A 64 -8.05 -1.99 -2.64
N SER A 65 -9.37 -1.91 -2.45
CA SER A 65 -10.02 -2.17 -1.17
C SER A 65 -9.70 -3.58 -0.66
N LEU A 66 -9.80 -4.60 -1.51
CA LEU A 66 -9.46 -5.97 -1.14
C LEU A 66 -7.99 -6.11 -0.76
N ALA A 67 -7.09 -5.43 -1.49
CA ALA A 67 -5.64 -5.44 -1.23
C ALA A 67 -5.21 -4.76 0.07
N TYR A 68 -6.00 -3.79 0.56
CA TYR A 68 -5.76 -3.13 1.86
C TYR A 68 -6.58 -3.73 3.01
N PHE A 69 -7.57 -4.56 2.71
CA PHE A 69 -8.32 -5.34 3.71
C PHE A 69 -7.66 -6.69 4.03
N SER A 70 -7.11 -7.37 3.03
CA SER A 70 -6.44 -8.67 3.20
C SER A 70 -5.22 -8.71 4.15
N PRO A 71 -4.52 -7.60 4.49
CA PRO A 71 -3.52 -7.61 5.57
C PRO A 71 -4.00 -8.17 6.90
N LEU A 72 -5.27 -7.94 7.28
CA LEU A 72 -5.81 -8.51 8.51
C LEU A 72 -5.78 -10.06 8.48
N ILE A 73 -6.08 -10.65 7.32
CA ILE A 73 -6.06 -12.10 7.12
C ILE A 73 -4.62 -12.61 7.22
N GLY A 74 -3.68 -11.93 6.56
CA GLY A 74 -2.26 -12.27 6.59
C GLY A 74 -1.66 -12.20 7.99
N SER A 75 -1.92 -11.12 8.73
CA SER A 75 -1.40 -10.95 10.09
C SER A 75 -1.98 -11.99 11.05
N ILE A 76 -3.29 -12.26 10.98
CA ILE A 76 -3.94 -13.30 11.81
C ILE A 76 -3.34 -14.69 11.49
N ALA A 77 -3.14 -15.01 10.21
CA ALA A 77 -2.55 -16.27 9.79
C ALA A 77 -1.09 -16.41 10.28
N ALA A 78 -0.31 -15.34 10.18
CA ALA A 78 1.11 -15.33 10.55
C ALA A 78 1.30 -15.42 12.06
N ASP A 79 0.58 -14.59 12.82
CA ASP A 79 0.78 -14.49 14.25
C ASP A 79 0.21 -15.73 14.96
N ASN A 80 -0.97 -16.23 14.59
CA ASN A 80 -1.64 -17.29 15.37
C ASN A 80 -1.32 -18.73 14.92
N TYR A 81 -1.03 -18.96 13.63
CA TYR A 81 -1.06 -20.32 13.06
C TYR A 81 0.27 -20.75 12.43
N PHE A 82 0.77 -19.98 11.45
CA PHE A 82 1.81 -20.46 10.54
C PHE A 82 3.20 -19.84 10.77
N GLY A 83 3.28 -18.68 11.42
CA GLY A 83 4.50 -17.88 11.50
C GLY A 83 4.72 -17.04 10.24
N ARG A 84 5.41 -15.90 10.42
CA ARG A 84 5.61 -14.88 9.36
C ARG A 84 6.30 -15.46 8.12
N PHE A 85 7.37 -16.23 8.29
CA PHE A 85 8.11 -16.82 7.16
C PHE A 85 7.23 -17.72 6.27
N ARG A 86 6.43 -18.61 6.86
CA ARG A 86 5.58 -19.55 6.10
C ARG A 86 4.46 -18.83 5.37
N VAL A 87 3.86 -17.81 6.00
CA VAL A 87 2.84 -16.97 5.33
C VAL A 87 3.46 -16.25 4.15
N ILE A 88 4.62 -15.59 4.32
CA ILE A 88 5.29 -14.90 3.20
C ILE A 88 5.60 -15.89 2.07
N PHE A 89 6.13 -17.08 2.39
CA PHE A 89 6.47 -18.10 1.40
C PHE A 89 5.27 -18.55 0.58
N TRP A 90 4.22 -19.06 1.22
CA TRP A 90 3.04 -19.60 0.52
C TRP A 90 2.25 -18.52 -0.20
N VAL A 91 2.08 -17.36 0.43
CA VAL A 91 1.33 -16.27 -0.18
C VAL A 91 2.11 -15.67 -1.36
N SER A 92 3.44 -15.67 -1.36
CA SER A 92 4.23 -15.21 -2.51
C SER A 92 4.07 -16.12 -3.73
N ILE A 93 3.96 -17.44 -3.52
CA ILE A 93 3.63 -18.39 -4.60
C ILE A 93 2.27 -18.05 -5.20
N LEU A 94 1.24 -17.84 -4.35
CA LEU A 94 -0.08 -17.42 -4.82
C LEU A 94 -0.01 -16.10 -5.58
N TYR A 95 0.83 -15.17 -5.14
CA TYR A 95 1.00 -13.89 -5.80
C TYR A 95 1.57 -14.05 -7.22
N VAL A 96 2.62 -14.87 -7.38
CA VAL A 96 3.19 -15.20 -8.71
C VAL A 96 2.12 -15.83 -9.61
N MET A 97 1.34 -16.79 -9.10
CA MET A 97 0.24 -17.39 -9.87
C MET A 97 -0.80 -16.36 -10.30
N GLY A 98 -1.18 -15.43 -9.42
CA GLY A 98 -2.11 -14.35 -9.75
C GLY A 98 -1.61 -13.47 -10.90
N HIS A 99 -0.31 -13.17 -10.94
CA HIS A 99 0.30 -12.46 -12.07
C HIS A 99 0.33 -13.28 -13.36
N VAL A 100 0.58 -14.58 -13.29
CA VAL A 100 0.51 -15.46 -14.47
C VAL A 100 -0.91 -15.46 -15.03
N LEU A 101 -1.94 -15.61 -14.18
CA LEU A 101 -3.34 -15.56 -14.60
C LEU A 101 -3.66 -14.25 -15.31
N LEU A 102 -3.29 -13.12 -14.72
CA LEU A 102 -3.54 -11.79 -15.31
C LEU A 102 -2.76 -11.55 -16.61
N SER A 103 -1.49 -12.00 -16.68
CA SER A 103 -0.67 -11.86 -17.89
C SER A 103 -1.17 -12.72 -19.04
N VAL A 104 -1.65 -13.93 -18.76
CA VAL A 104 -2.24 -14.81 -19.76
C VAL A 104 -3.62 -14.30 -20.17
N GLY A 105 -4.46 -13.86 -19.22
CA GLY A 105 -5.78 -13.28 -19.51
C GLY A 105 -5.72 -12.08 -20.44
N ALA A 106 -4.67 -11.26 -20.32
CA ALA A 106 -4.43 -10.11 -21.19
C ALA A 106 -4.10 -10.43 -22.66
N VAL A 107 -3.92 -11.71 -23.04
CA VAL A 107 -3.66 -12.09 -24.44
C VAL A 107 -4.90 -11.83 -25.29
N PRO A 108 -4.82 -10.97 -26.32
CA PRO A 108 -6.00 -10.48 -27.05
C PRO A 108 -6.71 -11.57 -27.87
N GLN A 109 -6.04 -12.70 -28.15
CA GLN A 109 -6.55 -13.83 -28.92
C GLN A 109 -7.46 -14.78 -28.11
N LEU A 110 -7.51 -14.62 -26.78
CA LEU A 110 -8.39 -15.41 -25.92
C LEU A 110 -9.85 -14.96 -26.06
N ASP A 111 -10.76 -15.94 -25.98
CA ASP A 111 -12.20 -15.68 -25.87
C ASP A 111 -12.50 -14.75 -24.68
N HIS A 112 -13.50 -13.88 -24.84
CA HIS A 112 -13.87 -12.90 -23.84
C HIS A 112 -14.23 -13.54 -22.48
N THR A 113 -14.87 -14.72 -22.50
CA THR A 113 -15.26 -15.43 -21.28
C THR A 113 -14.04 -15.93 -20.52
N VAL A 114 -13.09 -16.54 -21.24
CA VAL A 114 -11.84 -17.07 -20.68
C VAL A 114 -10.97 -15.92 -20.15
N ARG A 115 -10.83 -14.84 -20.91
CA ARG A 115 -10.14 -13.61 -20.47
C ARG A 115 -10.72 -13.09 -19.16
N SER A 116 -12.04 -12.90 -19.11
CA SER A 116 -12.71 -12.39 -17.91
C SER A 116 -12.47 -13.29 -16.69
N MET A 117 -12.58 -14.61 -16.86
CA MET A 117 -12.31 -15.54 -15.76
C MET A 117 -10.87 -15.43 -15.26
N LEU A 118 -9.89 -15.40 -16.15
CA LEU A 118 -8.47 -15.31 -15.80
C LEU A 118 -8.12 -13.97 -15.15
N ASP A 119 -8.62 -12.85 -15.68
CA ASP A 119 -8.30 -11.52 -15.17
C ASP A 119 -8.88 -11.29 -13.79
N PHE A 120 -10.17 -11.57 -13.57
CA PHE A 120 -10.80 -11.33 -12.28
C PHE A 120 -10.35 -12.33 -11.21
N SER A 121 -10.09 -13.59 -11.58
CA SER A 121 -9.47 -14.53 -10.66
C SER A 121 -8.04 -14.12 -10.32
N GLY A 122 -7.24 -13.70 -11.31
CA GLY A 122 -5.89 -13.17 -11.13
C GLY A 122 -5.87 -11.94 -10.22
N LEU A 123 -6.74 -10.96 -10.46
CA LEU A 123 -6.87 -9.76 -9.62
C LEU A 123 -7.28 -10.08 -8.18
N ALA A 124 -8.22 -11.01 -7.99
CA ALA A 124 -8.63 -11.45 -6.65
C ALA A 124 -7.47 -12.13 -5.90
N VAL A 125 -6.75 -13.03 -6.58
CA VAL A 125 -5.57 -13.71 -6.02
C VAL A 125 -4.48 -12.69 -5.68
N ILE A 126 -4.16 -11.77 -6.59
CA ILE A 126 -3.17 -10.71 -6.35
C ILE A 126 -3.58 -9.84 -5.15
N ALA A 127 -4.84 -9.42 -5.06
CA ALA A 127 -5.31 -8.58 -3.96
C ALA A 127 -5.21 -9.28 -2.60
N LEU A 128 -5.58 -10.56 -2.53
CA LEU A 128 -5.43 -11.35 -1.32
C LEU A 128 -3.95 -11.57 -0.98
N ALA A 129 -3.11 -11.84 -1.98
CA ALA A 129 -1.72 -12.17 -1.78
C ALA A 129 -0.87 -10.96 -1.34
N THR A 130 -0.99 -9.83 -2.06
CA THR A 130 -0.23 -8.61 -1.74
C THR A 130 -0.56 -8.12 -0.32
N GLY A 131 -1.83 -8.10 0.07
CA GLY A 131 -2.18 -7.67 1.42
C GLY A 131 -1.77 -8.68 2.47
N GLY A 132 -1.86 -9.99 2.20
CA GLY A 132 -1.40 -11.03 3.11
C GLY A 132 0.10 -10.95 3.44
N ILE A 133 0.93 -10.52 2.49
CA ILE A 133 2.39 -10.42 2.64
C ILE A 133 2.82 -9.13 3.36
N LYS A 134 2.18 -7.99 3.07
CA LYS A 134 2.56 -6.65 3.58
C LYS A 134 2.84 -6.57 5.09
N PRO A 135 1.93 -7.00 5.99
CA PRO A 135 2.17 -6.89 7.43
C PRO A 135 3.24 -7.88 7.90
N CYS A 136 3.44 -8.97 7.17
CA CYS A 136 4.37 -10.03 7.54
C CYS A 136 5.82 -9.69 7.18
N VAL A 137 6.08 -9.14 5.99
CA VAL A 137 7.46 -8.85 5.51
C VAL A 137 8.12 -7.76 6.35
N SER A 138 7.41 -6.66 6.61
CA SER A 138 7.93 -5.56 7.41
C SER A 138 8.25 -5.99 8.85
N ALA A 139 7.34 -6.75 9.47
CA ALA A 139 7.57 -7.32 10.80
C ALA A 139 8.71 -8.34 10.80
N PHE A 140 8.77 -9.23 9.80
CA PHE A 140 9.84 -10.21 9.66
C PHE A 140 11.21 -9.56 9.44
N ALA A 141 11.26 -8.43 8.74
CA ALA A 141 12.49 -7.66 8.56
C ALA A 141 12.97 -7.04 9.87
N ALA A 142 12.04 -6.53 10.70
CA ALA A 142 12.37 -6.03 12.02
C ALA A 142 12.94 -7.13 12.92
N ASP A 143 12.40 -8.35 12.86
CA ASP A 143 12.83 -9.51 13.66
C ASP A 143 14.28 -9.96 13.37
N GLN A 144 14.87 -9.50 12.26
CA GLN A 144 16.25 -9.87 11.93
C GLN A 144 17.27 -9.15 12.83
N PHE A 145 16.89 -7.99 13.37
CA PHE A 145 17.71 -7.16 14.25
C PHE A 145 17.44 -7.49 15.71
N GLU A 146 18.49 -7.56 16.52
CA GLU A 146 18.40 -7.72 17.96
C GLU A 146 17.84 -6.46 18.65
N GLU A 147 17.39 -6.58 19.90
CA GLU A 147 16.79 -5.46 20.65
C GLU A 147 17.76 -4.28 20.84
N HIS A 148 19.07 -4.53 20.90
CA HIS A 148 20.10 -3.51 21.06
C HIS A 148 20.49 -2.80 19.74
N GLU A 149 20.11 -3.35 18.58
CA GLU A 149 20.47 -2.83 17.24
C GLU A 149 19.43 -1.80 16.73
N VAL A 150 19.03 -0.87 17.60
CA VAL A 150 17.94 0.08 17.30
C VAL A 150 18.31 1.03 16.15
N ASN A 151 19.57 1.49 16.10
CA ASN A 151 20.04 2.45 15.10
C ASN A 151 20.13 1.80 13.71
N GLU A 152 20.72 0.62 13.64
CA GLU A 152 20.84 -0.20 12.44
C GLU A 152 19.46 -0.57 11.90
N ARG A 153 18.52 -0.98 12.76
CA ARG A 153 17.12 -1.26 12.39
C ARG A 153 16.41 -0.03 11.81
N ASN A 154 16.54 1.14 12.45
CA ASN A 154 15.93 2.38 11.95
C ASN A 154 16.52 2.81 10.59
N GLN A 155 17.83 2.67 10.43
CA GLN A 155 18.49 2.94 9.15
C GLN A 155 18.05 1.95 8.07
N PHE A 156 17.92 0.66 8.41
CA PHE A 156 17.39 -0.35 7.49
C PHE A 156 15.98 0.02 7.01
N PHE A 157 15.07 0.43 7.90
CA PHE A 157 13.73 0.86 7.49
C PHE A 157 13.72 2.12 6.61
N SER A 158 14.75 2.97 6.72
CA SER A 158 14.94 4.10 5.80
C SER A 158 15.30 3.61 4.39
N PHE A 159 16.20 2.63 4.28
CA PHE A 159 16.50 1.96 3.00
C PHE A 159 15.30 1.18 2.46
N PHE A 160 14.55 0.51 3.33
CA PHE A 160 13.33 -0.19 2.97
C PHE A 160 12.31 0.77 2.36
N TYR A 161 12.11 1.93 3.00
CA TYR A 161 11.25 2.99 2.47
C TYR A 161 11.75 3.55 1.12
N PHE A 162 13.06 3.72 0.97
CA PHE A 162 13.65 4.09 -0.31
C PHE A 162 13.38 3.03 -1.39
N ALA A 163 13.57 1.75 -1.09
CA ALA A 163 13.30 0.65 -2.01
C ALA A 163 11.84 0.61 -2.47
N ILE A 164 10.89 0.89 -1.57
CA ILE A 164 9.46 1.00 -1.91
C ILE A 164 9.22 2.09 -2.96
N ASN A 165 9.76 3.29 -2.72
CA ASN A 165 9.55 4.43 -3.62
C ASN A 165 10.36 4.30 -4.92
N ALA A 166 11.55 3.74 -4.88
CA ALA A 166 12.34 3.46 -6.07
C ALA A 166 11.64 2.41 -6.94
N GLY A 167 11.15 1.31 -6.35
CA GLY A 167 10.41 0.27 -7.06
C GLY A 167 9.15 0.82 -7.71
N SER A 168 8.35 1.61 -6.98
CA SER A 168 7.14 2.22 -7.52
C SER A 168 7.42 3.25 -8.62
N LEU A 169 8.47 4.07 -8.47
CA LEU A 169 8.89 5.04 -9.48
C LEU A 169 9.24 4.33 -10.80
N VAL A 170 10.09 3.30 -10.73
CA VAL A 170 10.51 2.56 -11.92
C VAL A 170 9.32 1.84 -12.56
N ALA A 171 8.39 1.30 -11.77
CA ALA A 171 7.20 0.63 -12.30
C ALA A 171 6.24 1.56 -13.04
N ILE A 172 5.92 2.70 -12.44
CA ILE A 172 4.97 3.67 -13.02
C ILE A 172 5.59 4.33 -14.26
N LEU A 173 6.93 4.43 -14.33
CA LEU A 173 7.62 4.86 -15.55
C LEU A 173 7.58 3.78 -16.64
N LEU A 174 8.07 2.57 -16.35
CA LEU A 174 8.33 1.55 -17.36
C LEU A 174 7.07 0.82 -17.81
N THR A 175 6.18 0.43 -16.90
CA THR A 175 5.04 -0.43 -17.24
C THR A 175 4.06 0.22 -18.23
N PRO A 176 3.67 1.50 -18.08
CA PRO A 176 2.95 2.23 -19.12
C PRO A 176 3.69 2.33 -20.45
N MET A 177 5.02 2.49 -20.45
CA MET A 177 5.80 2.51 -21.69
C MET A 177 5.77 1.15 -22.40
N LEU A 178 5.86 0.04 -21.66
CA LEU A 178 5.72 -1.31 -22.20
C LEU A 178 4.32 -1.52 -22.81
N ARG A 179 3.27 -1.02 -22.16
CA ARG A 179 1.90 -1.06 -22.69
C ARG A 179 1.75 -0.22 -23.97
N GLY A 180 2.24 1.02 -23.96
CA GLY A 180 1.90 2.03 -24.97
C GLY A 180 2.89 2.21 -26.12
N ARG A 181 4.14 1.75 -25.97
CA ARG A 181 5.20 1.92 -26.99
C ARG A 181 5.62 0.60 -27.65
N VAL A 182 5.17 -0.54 -27.14
CA VAL A 182 5.42 -1.86 -27.72
C VAL A 182 4.09 -2.39 -28.26
N LYS A 183 4.11 -2.91 -29.50
CA LYS A 183 2.97 -3.60 -30.10
C LYS A 183 3.17 -5.10 -29.97
N CYS A 184 2.13 -5.84 -29.59
CA CYS A 184 2.19 -7.29 -29.54
C CYS A 184 0.85 -7.91 -29.92
N PHE A 185 0.90 -9.15 -30.45
CA PHE A 185 -0.27 -9.91 -30.89
C PHE A 185 -1.21 -9.15 -31.85
N GLY A 186 -0.64 -8.21 -32.64
CA GLY A 186 -1.41 -7.39 -33.58
C GLY A 186 -2.22 -6.25 -32.97
N SER A 187 -2.11 -6.00 -31.65
CA SER A 187 -2.75 -4.86 -30.97
C SER A 187 -1.83 -3.63 -30.92
N GLU A 188 -2.43 -2.43 -30.93
CA GLU A 188 -1.73 -1.16 -30.69
C GLU A 188 -1.14 -1.07 -29.28
N TYR A 189 -1.72 -1.79 -28.30
CA TYR A 189 -1.26 -1.82 -26.92
C TYR A 189 -0.82 -3.23 -26.52
N CYS A 190 0.28 -3.33 -25.78
CA CYS A 190 0.80 -4.61 -25.31
C CYS A 190 0.56 -4.86 -23.81
N PHE A 191 -0.69 -5.15 -23.44
CA PHE A 191 -1.04 -5.53 -22.07
C PHE A 191 -0.40 -6.83 -21.56
N PRO A 192 -0.29 -7.92 -22.36
CA PRO A 192 0.38 -9.14 -21.90
C PRO A 192 1.79 -8.90 -21.39
N LEU A 193 2.59 -8.12 -22.12
CA LEU A 193 3.96 -7.77 -21.70
C LEU A 193 3.93 -6.85 -20.47
N ALA A 194 3.04 -5.86 -20.48
CA ALA A 194 2.95 -4.88 -19.40
C ALA A 194 2.47 -5.49 -18.07
N PHE A 195 1.70 -6.58 -18.08
CA PHE A 195 1.38 -7.38 -16.88
C PHE A 195 2.41 -8.48 -16.61
N GLY A 196 3.02 -9.05 -17.65
CA GLY A 196 4.02 -10.09 -17.54
C GLY A 196 5.32 -9.64 -16.88
N VAL A 197 5.82 -8.43 -17.20
CA VAL A 197 7.04 -7.88 -16.57
C VAL A 197 6.89 -7.72 -15.06
N PRO A 198 5.83 -7.08 -14.52
CA PRO A 198 5.49 -7.15 -13.10
C PRO A 198 5.48 -8.59 -12.54
N GLY A 199 4.88 -9.54 -13.25
CA GLY A 199 4.87 -10.95 -12.84
C GLY A 199 6.27 -11.59 -12.73
N VAL A 200 7.16 -11.31 -13.68
CA VAL A 200 8.56 -11.76 -13.62
C VAL A 200 9.30 -11.13 -12.44
N LEU A 201 9.06 -9.84 -12.17
CA LEU A 201 9.64 -9.16 -11.01
C LEU A 201 9.08 -9.72 -9.70
N MET A 202 7.81 -10.10 -9.63
CA MET A 202 7.25 -10.81 -8.47
C MET A 202 7.90 -12.19 -8.27
N LEU A 203 8.16 -12.94 -9.36
CA LEU A 203 8.90 -14.19 -9.29
C LEU A 203 10.34 -13.97 -8.80
N LEU A 204 11.02 -12.92 -9.28
CA LEU A 204 12.34 -12.53 -8.80
C LEU A 204 12.30 -12.18 -7.31
N ALA A 205 11.28 -11.45 -6.86
CA ALA A 205 11.07 -11.12 -5.44
C ALA A 205 11.01 -12.40 -4.59
N PHE A 206 10.19 -13.37 -5.01
CA PHE A 206 10.08 -14.68 -4.36
C PHE A 206 11.41 -15.43 -4.32
N ILE A 207 12.15 -15.49 -5.44
CA ILE A 207 13.45 -16.15 -5.51
C ILE A 207 14.47 -15.48 -4.58
N LEU A 208 14.51 -14.14 -4.54
CA LEU A 208 15.37 -13.40 -3.62
C LEU A 208 15.04 -13.71 -2.17
N PHE A 209 13.74 -13.71 -1.82
CA PHE A 209 13.29 -14.05 -0.47
C PHE A 209 13.73 -15.47 -0.07
N VAL A 210 13.48 -16.47 -0.90
CA VAL A 210 13.84 -17.87 -0.61
C VAL A 210 15.36 -18.09 -0.56
N SER A 211 16.13 -17.37 -1.38
CA SER A 211 17.60 -17.45 -1.36
C SER A 211 18.18 -17.04 0.00
N GLY A 212 17.51 -16.14 0.72
CA GLY A 212 17.90 -15.72 2.06
C GLY A 212 17.55 -16.70 3.19
N TRP A 213 16.86 -17.83 2.93
CA TRP A 213 16.23 -18.63 4.01
C TRP A 213 17.20 -19.12 5.08
N ARG A 214 18.45 -19.45 4.72
CA ARG A 214 19.48 -19.90 5.67
C ARG A 214 19.99 -18.80 6.58
N TYR A 215 19.80 -17.53 6.20
CA TYR A 215 20.29 -16.36 6.93
C TYR A 215 19.21 -15.73 7.80
N TYR A 216 17.95 -16.17 7.71
CA TYR A 216 16.88 -15.56 8.47
C TYR A 216 16.74 -16.13 9.88
N LYS A 217 16.49 -15.24 10.84
CA LYS A 217 15.98 -15.58 12.16
C LYS A 217 14.47 -15.85 12.04
N ILE A 218 14.08 -17.11 12.15
CA ILE A 218 12.68 -17.54 12.02
C ILE A 218 12.10 -17.78 13.42
N ALA A 219 11.36 -16.80 13.93
CA ALA A 219 10.62 -16.95 15.18
C ALA A 219 9.36 -17.81 14.99
N PRO A 220 8.97 -18.60 16.00
CA PRO A 220 7.70 -19.33 15.98
C PRO A 220 6.50 -18.37 16.07
N ALA A 221 5.32 -18.87 15.68
CA ALA A 221 4.07 -18.12 15.79
C ALA A 221 3.78 -17.70 17.24
N ALA A 222 3.32 -16.46 17.44
CA ALA A 222 2.94 -15.95 18.75
C ALA A 222 1.60 -16.57 19.17
N LYS A 223 1.52 -17.21 20.34
CA LYS A 223 0.35 -18.02 20.75
C LYS A 223 -0.88 -17.19 21.21
N GLY A 224 -1.20 -16.04 20.63
CA GLY A 224 -2.26 -15.15 21.13
C GLY A 224 -3.11 -14.46 20.08
N ASN A 225 -4.40 -14.79 20.01
CA ASN A 225 -5.37 -14.12 19.13
C ASN A 225 -5.94 -12.84 19.76
N VAL A 226 -5.10 -11.81 19.86
CA VAL A 226 -5.45 -10.52 20.47
C VAL A 226 -6.63 -9.87 19.73
N VAL A 227 -6.71 -10.01 18.40
CA VAL A 227 -7.77 -9.39 17.58
C VAL A 227 -9.16 -9.90 18.00
N PHE A 228 -9.33 -11.22 18.13
CA PHE A 228 -10.61 -11.79 18.54
C PHE A 228 -10.98 -11.38 19.97
N SER A 229 -10.00 -11.38 20.88
CA SER A 229 -10.21 -10.92 22.27
C SER A 229 -10.67 -9.46 22.33
N VAL A 230 -10.09 -8.58 21.51
CA VAL A 230 -10.48 -7.15 21.43
C VAL A 230 -11.93 -7.02 20.95
N PHE A 231 -12.30 -7.73 19.87
CA PHE A 231 -13.65 -7.68 19.32
C PHE A 231 -14.70 -8.21 20.32
N CYS A 232 -14.41 -9.34 20.97
CA CYS A 232 -15.27 -9.89 22.01
C CYS A 232 -15.39 -8.96 23.22
N CYS A 233 -14.32 -8.26 23.60
CA CYS A 233 -14.35 -7.28 24.68
C CYS A 233 -15.25 -6.09 24.36
N ILE A 234 -15.10 -5.52 23.15
CA ILE A 234 -15.93 -4.40 22.67
C ILE A 234 -17.42 -4.79 22.64
N ILE A 235 -17.75 -5.95 22.07
CA ILE A 235 -19.15 -6.43 22.03
C ILE A 235 -19.70 -6.68 23.43
N TYR A 236 -18.90 -7.29 24.32
CA TYR A 236 -19.32 -7.56 25.69
C TYR A 236 -19.61 -6.26 26.45
N ALA A 237 -18.69 -5.29 26.39
CA ALA A 237 -18.87 -3.95 26.97
C ALA A 237 -20.12 -3.26 26.40
N ALA A 238 -20.31 -3.28 25.08
CA ALA A 238 -21.47 -2.66 24.43
C ALA A 238 -22.80 -3.30 24.88
N LYS A 239 -22.87 -4.63 24.94
CA LYS A 239 -24.06 -5.35 25.43
C LYS A 239 -24.36 -5.02 26.90
N LYS A 240 -23.34 -4.98 27.75
CA LYS A 240 -23.50 -4.64 29.17
C LYS A 240 -23.91 -3.18 29.36
N LYS A 241 -23.36 -2.24 28.59
CA LYS A 241 -23.78 -0.83 28.57
C LYS A 241 -25.26 -0.71 28.25
N ILE A 242 -25.73 -1.39 27.20
CA ILE A 242 -27.14 -1.38 26.79
C ILE A 242 -28.01 -1.94 27.92
N SER A 243 -27.63 -3.08 28.51
CA SER A 243 -28.38 -3.66 29.63
C SER A 243 -28.39 -2.76 30.89
N ALA A 244 -27.31 -2.05 31.17
CA ALA A 244 -27.22 -1.12 32.30
C ALA A 244 -28.08 0.13 32.08
N LEU A 245 -28.14 0.62 30.84
CA LEU A 245 -29.01 1.74 30.44
C LEU A 245 -30.49 1.42 30.68
N PHE A 246 -30.93 0.20 30.34
CA PHE A 246 -32.31 -0.25 30.60
C PHE A 246 -32.61 -0.50 32.08
N LYS A 247 -31.61 -0.79 32.90
CA LYS A 247 -31.75 -1.10 34.34
C LYS A 247 -31.53 0.11 35.25
N GLY A 248 -31.24 1.29 34.69
CA GLY A 248 -30.99 2.51 35.47
C GLY A 248 -29.78 2.41 36.41
N GLN A 249 -28.78 1.58 36.07
CA GLN A 249 -27.59 1.35 36.91
C GLN A 249 -26.53 2.45 36.76
N ASP A 250 -25.64 2.55 37.76
CA ASP A 250 -24.60 3.56 37.87
C ASP A 250 -23.71 3.68 36.63
N LYS A 251 -23.34 4.93 36.33
CA LYS A 251 -22.44 5.27 35.23
C LYS A 251 -21.00 4.95 35.63
N VAL A 252 -20.41 3.97 34.95
CA VAL A 252 -18.94 3.78 34.92
C VAL A 252 -18.25 4.94 34.18
N GLU A 253 -17.00 5.27 34.55
CA GLU A 253 -16.23 6.37 33.95
C GLU A 253 -16.10 6.26 32.43
N HIS A 254 -15.77 5.07 31.92
CA HIS A 254 -15.71 4.80 30.49
C HIS A 254 -16.57 3.59 30.12
N TRP A 255 -17.28 3.64 28.99
CA TRP A 255 -18.22 2.57 28.60
C TRP A 255 -17.58 1.18 28.36
N LEU A 256 -16.26 1.12 28.19
CA LEU A 256 -15.51 -0.15 28.13
C LEU A 256 -15.33 -0.80 29.51
N ASP A 257 -15.50 -0.06 30.61
CA ASP A 257 -15.33 -0.58 31.97
C ASP A 257 -16.44 -1.54 32.39
N TYR A 258 -17.56 -1.55 31.65
CA TYR A 258 -18.55 -2.61 31.76
C TYR A 258 -17.98 -4.03 31.48
N ALA A 259 -16.80 -4.12 30.88
CA ALA A 259 -16.08 -5.37 30.65
C ALA A 259 -15.04 -5.72 31.74
N ALA A 260 -14.88 -4.91 32.79
CA ALA A 260 -13.94 -5.12 33.90
C ALA A 260 -14.16 -6.44 34.66
N SER A 261 -15.37 -7.00 34.62
CA SER A 261 -15.66 -8.29 35.24
C SER A 261 -15.05 -9.49 34.50
N LYS A 262 -14.68 -9.34 33.22
CA LYS A 262 -14.21 -10.44 32.36
C LYS A 262 -12.77 -10.26 31.87
N TYR A 263 -12.29 -9.03 31.77
CA TYR A 263 -10.97 -8.72 31.21
C TYR A 263 -10.12 -7.92 32.20
N SER A 264 -8.80 -8.09 32.12
CA SER A 264 -7.87 -7.37 33.00
C SER A 264 -7.83 -5.87 32.70
N ASN A 265 -7.50 -5.06 33.73
CA ASN A 265 -7.38 -3.60 33.59
C ASN A 265 -6.33 -3.19 32.56
N TYR A 266 -5.21 -3.91 32.47
CA TYR A 266 -4.18 -3.68 31.45
C TYR A 266 -4.74 -3.86 30.03
N PHE A 267 -5.47 -4.96 29.79
CA PHE A 267 -6.09 -5.23 28.50
C PHE A 267 -7.15 -4.18 28.16
N LEU A 268 -8.00 -3.80 29.12
CA LEU A 268 -9.03 -2.77 28.93
C LEU A 268 -8.44 -1.41 28.61
N SER A 269 -7.34 -1.02 29.27
CA SER A 269 -6.61 0.21 28.95
C SER A 269 -6.08 0.20 27.51
N GLY A 270 -5.57 -0.95 27.05
CA GLY A 270 -5.17 -1.16 25.66
C GLY A 270 -6.35 -1.00 24.68
N VAL A 271 -7.50 -1.61 24.97
CA VAL A 271 -8.71 -1.48 24.12
C VAL A 271 -9.24 -0.05 24.11
N LYS A 272 -9.23 0.66 25.25
CA LYS A 272 -9.58 2.09 25.33
C LYS A 272 -8.69 2.94 24.43
N SER A 273 -7.37 2.73 24.52
CA SER A 273 -6.39 3.44 23.69
C SER A 273 -6.62 3.16 22.20
N LEU A 274 -6.87 1.89 21.83
CA LEU A 274 -7.19 1.51 20.46
C LEU A 274 -8.45 2.22 19.95
N VAL A 275 -9.54 2.22 20.72
CA VAL A 275 -10.79 2.91 20.32
C VAL A 275 -10.57 4.41 20.15
N ALA A 276 -9.81 5.05 21.05
CA ALA A 276 -9.48 6.47 20.94
C ALA A 276 -8.67 6.77 19.67
N VAL A 277 -7.67 5.95 19.35
CA VAL A 277 -6.87 6.07 18.13
C VAL A 277 -7.73 5.83 16.88
N SER A 278 -8.63 4.84 16.89
CA SER A 278 -9.53 4.58 15.76
C SER A 278 -10.44 5.78 15.45
N VAL A 279 -10.98 6.44 16.49
CA VAL A 279 -11.79 7.66 16.32
C VAL A 279 -10.95 8.79 15.75
N LEU A 280 -9.71 8.96 16.25
CA LEU A 280 -8.77 9.96 15.76
C LEU A 280 -8.39 9.76 14.28
N PHE A 281 -8.34 8.50 13.82
CA PHE A 281 -8.04 8.15 12.43
C PHE A 281 -9.25 8.25 11.50
N GLY A 282 -10.46 8.47 12.02
CA GLY A 282 -11.69 8.62 11.22
C GLY A 282 -11.55 9.60 10.04
N PRO A 283 -11.07 10.84 10.25
CA PRO A 283 -10.86 11.80 9.16
C PRO A 283 -9.84 11.36 8.09
N VAL A 284 -8.90 10.45 8.42
CA VAL A 284 -7.88 9.96 7.49
C VAL A 284 -8.52 9.11 6.37
N ILE A 285 -9.71 8.56 6.60
CA ILE A 285 -10.48 7.86 5.56
C ILE A 285 -10.75 8.78 4.37
N LEU A 286 -11.11 10.05 4.62
CA LEU A 286 -11.35 11.04 3.57
C LEU A 286 -10.07 11.34 2.79
N PHE A 287 -8.92 11.39 3.47
CA PHE A 287 -7.63 11.57 2.80
C PHE A 287 -7.35 10.41 1.82
N TRP A 288 -7.56 9.15 2.22
CA TRP A 288 -7.35 8.01 1.33
C TRP A 288 -8.36 7.95 0.19
N ALA A 289 -9.63 8.29 0.46
CA ALA A 289 -10.67 8.38 -0.58
C ALA A 289 -10.33 9.40 -1.68
N LEU A 290 -9.59 10.45 -1.34
CA LEU A 290 -9.04 11.44 -2.27
C LEU A 290 -7.73 10.94 -2.90
N PHE A 291 -6.78 10.48 -2.11
CA PHE A 291 -5.45 10.08 -2.57
C PHE A 291 -5.51 8.94 -3.60
N ASP A 292 -6.36 7.93 -3.39
CA ASP A 292 -6.46 6.79 -4.31
C ASP A 292 -7.10 7.13 -5.67
N GLN A 293 -7.70 8.33 -5.85
CA GLN A 293 -8.22 8.79 -7.14
C GLN A 293 -7.12 9.06 -8.17
N GLN A 294 -5.88 9.22 -7.72
CA GLN A 294 -4.71 9.35 -8.59
C GLN A 294 -4.60 8.19 -9.59
N GLY A 295 -4.98 6.98 -9.15
CA GLY A 295 -4.93 5.77 -9.96
C GLY A 295 -6.11 5.54 -10.91
N SER A 296 -7.19 6.31 -10.77
CA SER A 296 -8.43 6.16 -11.52
C SER A 296 -8.83 7.48 -12.17
N THR A 297 -9.49 8.37 -11.43
CA THR A 297 -10.06 9.62 -11.93
C THR A 297 -9.01 10.54 -12.56
N TRP A 298 -7.81 10.65 -11.98
CA TRP A 298 -6.75 11.49 -12.55
C TRP A 298 -6.19 10.91 -13.85
N VAL A 299 -6.14 9.57 -13.99
CA VAL A 299 -5.78 8.91 -15.25
C VAL A 299 -6.82 9.21 -16.34
N LEU A 300 -8.11 9.21 -15.98
CA LEU A 300 -9.19 9.57 -16.90
C LEU A 300 -9.16 11.03 -17.34
N GLN A 301 -8.84 11.94 -16.41
CA GLN A 301 -8.62 13.34 -16.73
C GLN A 301 -7.41 13.51 -17.66
N ALA A 302 -6.28 12.87 -17.34
CA ALA A 302 -5.07 12.92 -18.14
C ALA A 302 -5.25 12.36 -19.56
N ARG A 303 -6.12 11.36 -19.75
CA ARG A 303 -6.46 10.82 -21.08
C ARG A 303 -7.07 11.85 -22.02
N ARG A 304 -7.67 12.91 -21.47
CA ARG A 304 -8.32 13.99 -22.23
C ARG A 304 -7.42 15.23 -22.37
N MET A 305 -6.19 15.18 -21.86
CA MET A 305 -5.24 16.28 -21.93
C MET A 305 -4.15 16.01 -22.96
N ASP A 306 -3.49 17.05 -23.45
CA ASP A 306 -2.28 16.89 -24.24
C ASP A 306 -1.11 16.44 -23.34
N GLY A 307 -0.58 15.25 -23.63
CA GLY A 307 0.56 14.67 -22.91
C GLY A 307 1.93 15.08 -23.45
N ARG A 308 1.99 15.96 -24.46
CA ARG A 308 3.25 16.41 -25.07
C ARG A 308 3.99 17.39 -24.15
N VAL A 309 5.19 17.00 -23.72
CA VAL A 309 6.12 17.83 -22.95
C VAL A 309 7.43 17.93 -23.74
N GLY A 310 7.54 18.99 -24.54
CA GLY A 310 8.66 19.16 -25.48
C GLY A 310 8.73 17.99 -26.48
N PRO A 311 9.86 17.27 -26.59
CA PRO A 311 10.00 16.14 -27.52
C PRO A 311 9.39 14.83 -26.99
N PHE A 312 8.96 14.79 -25.72
CA PHE A 312 8.47 13.57 -25.10
C PHE A 312 6.95 13.59 -24.94
N THR A 313 6.30 12.46 -25.20
CA THR A 313 4.88 12.27 -24.88
C THR A 313 4.77 11.45 -23.61
N ILE A 314 4.18 12.05 -22.57
CA ILE A 314 3.84 11.40 -21.30
C ILE A 314 2.50 10.69 -21.48
N LEU A 315 2.45 9.41 -21.10
CA LEU A 315 1.22 8.62 -21.16
C LEU A 315 0.30 8.97 -19.97
N PRO A 316 -1.04 8.89 -20.11
CA PRO A 316 -1.97 9.28 -19.05
C PRO A 316 -1.77 8.54 -17.72
N ASP A 317 -1.44 7.26 -17.78
CA ASP A 317 -1.15 6.37 -16.65
C ASP A 317 0.21 6.66 -15.97
N GLN A 318 1.06 7.48 -16.58
CA GLN A 318 2.34 7.93 -15.99
C GLN A 318 2.20 9.16 -15.10
N ILE A 319 1.02 9.79 -15.00
CA ILE A 319 0.82 10.97 -14.13
C ILE A 319 1.17 10.67 -12.67
N ASN A 320 1.02 9.42 -12.26
CA ASN A 320 1.33 8.94 -10.91
C ASN A 320 2.83 8.85 -10.61
N THR A 321 3.71 9.01 -11.61
CA THR A 321 5.18 9.00 -11.46
C THR A 321 5.65 10.10 -10.53
N LEU A 322 5.00 11.26 -10.55
CA LEU A 322 5.39 12.41 -9.74
C LEU A 322 5.30 12.10 -8.25
N ASN A 323 4.43 11.20 -7.83
CA ASN A 323 4.22 10.89 -6.42
C ASN A 323 5.47 10.28 -5.75
N PRO A 324 6.00 9.11 -6.17
CA PRO A 324 7.22 8.57 -5.57
C PRO A 324 8.44 9.46 -5.80
N LEU A 325 8.51 10.19 -6.92
CA LEU A 325 9.59 11.14 -7.18
C LEU A 325 9.58 12.29 -6.16
N ILE A 326 8.42 12.91 -5.93
CA ILE A 326 8.25 13.98 -4.95
C ILE A 326 8.54 13.43 -3.55
N ILE A 327 8.11 12.23 -3.20
CA ILE A 327 8.43 11.62 -1.89
C ILE A 327 9.94 11.49 -1.70
N LEU A 328 10.67 10.93 -2.67
CA LEU A 328 12.11 10.73 -2.59
C LEU A 328 12.90 12.04 -2.44
N ILE A 329 12.41 13.12 -3.05
CA ILE A 329 13.03 14.45 -2.97
C ILE A 329 12.61 15.18 -1.69
N MET A 330 11.32 15.15 -1.35
CA MET A 330 10.76 15.91 -0.25
C MET A 330 11.14 15.34 1.10
N VAL A 331 11.19 14.02 1.29
CA VAL A 331 11.52 13.44 2.61
C VAL A 331 12.85 13.97 3.17
N PRO A 332 13.98 13.93 2.42
CA PRO A 332 15.23 14.53 2.86
C PRO A 332 15.12 16.04 3.13
N ILE A 333 14.41 16.78 2.27
CA ILE A 333 14.24 18.24 2.43
C ILE A 333 13.44 18.56 3.71
N PHE A 334 12.39 17.79 3.98
CA PHE A 334 11.55 17.97 5.15
C PHE A 334 12.31 17.68 6.44
N GLU A 335 13.09 16.61 6.49
CA GLU A 335 13.86 16.25 7.68
C GLU A 335 15.08 17.16 7.89
N ALA A 336 15.78 17.56 6.82
CA ALA A 336 17.00 18.37 6.93
C ALA A 336 16.74 19.87 7.11
N PHE A 337 15.70 20.42 6.46
CA PHE A 337 15.49 21.86 6.39
C PHE A 337 14.14 22.30 6.94
N ILE A 338 13.04 21.72 6.47
CA ILE A 338 11.70 22.25 6.78
C ILE A 338 11.33 22.01 8.25
N TYR A 339 11.42 20.79 8.76
CA TYR A 339 11.07 20.50 10.15
C TYR A 339 12.01 21.18 11.15
N PRO A 340 13.35 21.18 10.99
CA PRO A 340 14.22 21.92 11.89
C PRO A 340 13.92 23.42 11.91
N THR A 341 13.60 24.01 10.77
CA THR A 341 13.24 25.44 10.67
C THR A 341 11.87 25.72 11.27
N ALA A 342 10.85 24.93 10.91
CA ALA A 342 9.51 25.12 11.44
C ALA A 342 9.43 24.89 12.96
N ARG A 343 10.26 23.98 13.52
CA ARG A 343 10.36 23.79 14.98
C ARG A 343 10.88 25.03 15.73
N LYS A 344 11.58 25.95 15.05
CA LYS A 344 11.98 27.24 15.65
C LYS A 344 10.80 28.18 15.85
N PHE A 345 9.75 28.05 15.05
CA PHE A 345 8.60 28.96 15.06
C PHE A 345 7.34 28.32 15.67
N CYS A 346 7.16 27.00 15.55
CA CYS A 346 5.98 26.31 16.05
C CYS A 346 6.30 24.88 16.52
N ASN A 347 5.55 24.40 17.52
CA ASN A 347 5.64 23.01 17.92
C ASN A 347 4.98 22.10 16.87
N ILE A 348 5.76 21.26 16.19
CA ILE A 348 5.27 20.37 15.13
C ILE A 348 4.86 19.04 15.75
N THR A 349 3.59 18.90 16.10
CA THR A 349 3.02 17.63 16.59
C THR A 349 2.60 16.72 15.43
N PRO A 350 2.56 15.39 15.61
CA PRO A 350 2.06 14.47 14.58
C PRO A 350 0.65 14.83 14.10
N LEU A 351 -0.23 15.24 15.00
CA LEU A 351 -1.60 15.68 14.67
C LEU A 351 -1.62 16.92 13.77
N ARG A 352 -0.73 17.89 14.03
CA ARG A 352 -0.60 19.08 13.16
C ARG A 352 -0.13 18.69 11.76
N LYS A 353 0.84 17.77 11.65
CA LYS A 353 1.28 17.24 10.35
C LYS A 353 0.12 16.57 9.60
N MET A 354 -0.68 15.75 10.27
CA MET A 354 -1.86 15.09 9.67
C MET A 354 -2.90 16.12 9.19
N ALA A 355 -3.21 17.13 10.01
CA ALA A 355 -4.16 18.19 9.65
C ALA A 355 -3.67 19.02 8.44
N THR A 356 -2.40 19.42 8.43
CA THR A 356 -1.79 20.13 7.29
C THR A 356 -1.83 19.28 6.02
N GLY A 357 -1.54 17.98 6.11
CA GLY A 357 -1.66 17.05 4.97
C GLY A 357 -3.08 16.97 4.42
N GLY A 358 -4.10 16.96 5.29
CA GLY A 358 -5.51 17.02 4.89
C GLY A 358 -5.88 18.32 4.16
N ILE A 359 -5.39 19.47 4.63
CA ILE A 359 -5.59 20.76 3.96
C ILE A 359 -4.93 20.75 2.57
N LEU A 360 -3.70 20.25 2.46
CA LEU A 360 -3.00 20.16 1.17
C LEU A 360 -3.73 19.22 0.19
N ALA A 361 -4.29 18.11 0.68
CA ALA A 361 -5.13 17.23 -0.14
C ALA A 361 -6.39 17.94 -0.65
N ALA A 362 -7.06 18.74 0.19
CA ALA A 362 -8.21 19.54 -0.22
C ALA A 362 -7.82 20.57 -1.30
N VAL A 363 -6.71 21.28 -1.12
CA VAL A 363 -6.17 22.23 -2.12
C VAL A 363 -5.86 21.53 -3.43
N ALA A 364 -5.23 20.35 -3.39
CA ALA A 364 -4.93 19.56 -4.59
C ALA A 364 -6.20 19.18 -5.36
N PHE A 365 -7.29 18.85 -4.68
CA PHE A 365 -8.57 18.53 -5.32
C PHE A 365 -9.30 19.75 -5.88
N ILE A 366 -9.17 20.91 -5.23
CA ILE A 366 -9.66 22.18 -5.80
C ILE A 366 -8.94 22.46 -7.12
N MET A 367 -7.61 22.31 -7.16
CA MET A 367 -6.83 22.49 -8.39
C MET A 367 -7.23 21.50 -9.47
N ALA A 368 -7.39 20.21 -9.15
CA ALA A 368 -7.85 19.19 -10.09
C ALA A 368 -9.26 19.49 -10.64
N GLY A 369 -10.15 20.02 -9.80
CA GLY A 369 -11.49 20.46 -10.18
C GLY A 369 -11.47 21.67 -11.14
N LEU A 370 -10.60 22.65 -10.89
CA LEU A 370 -10.43 23.80 -11.80
C LEU A 370 -9.93 23.36 -13.19
N VAL A 371 -8.96 22.43 -13.23
CA VAL A 371 -8.50 21.82 -14.48
C VAL A 371 -9.65 21.11 -15.19
N GLN A 372 -10.51 20.38 -14.45
CA GLN A 372 -11.66 19.69 -15.04
C GLN A 372 -12.68 20.64 -15.66
N VAL A 373 -12.94 21.79 -15.02
CA VAL A 373 -13.87 22.81 -15.55
C VAL A 373 -13.34 23.40 -16.85
N ASN A 374 -12.05 23.75 -16.89
CA ASN A 374 -11.41 24.27 -18.10
C ASN A 374 -11.48 23.27 -19.25
N LEU A 375 -11.20 22.00 -18.96
CA LEU A 375 -11.29 20.92 -19.93
C LEU A 375 -12.73 20.74 -20.47
N ALA A 376 -13.73 20.79 -19.58
CA ALA A 376 -15.13 20.69 -19.97
C ALA A 376 -15.57 21.86 -20.86
N ASN A 377 -15.06 23.07 -20.61
CA ASN A 377 -15.33 24.24 -21.44
C ASN A 377 -14.68 24.12 -22.82
N PHE A 378 -13.42 23.69 -22.89
CA PHE A 378 -12.70 23.47 -24.15
C PHE A 378 -13.46 22.53 -25.11
N TYR A 379 -13.87 21.36 -24.62
CA TYR A 379 -14.62 20.39 -25.44
C TYR A 379 -16.05 20.84 -25.78
N LYS A 380 -16.65 21.75 -25.01
CA LYS A 380 -17.94 22.37 -25.38
C LYS A 380 -17.74 23.36 -26.54
N THR A 381 -16.65 24.12 -26.53
CA THR A 381 -16.33 25.08 -27.59
C THR A 381 -15.93 24.38 -28.89
N GLU A 382 -15.18 23.28 -28.86
CA GLU A 382 -14.82 22.53 -30.07
C GLU A 382 -15.97 21.72 -30.70
N ARG A 383 -17.06 21.47 -29.96
CA ARG A 383 -18.25 20.77 -30.48
C ARG A 383 -19.27 21.71 -31.16
N ASN A 384 -19.12 23.02 -30.98
CA ASN A 384 -19.92 24.05 -31.64
C ASN A 384 -19.10 24.67 -32.76
#